data_AF-A0A433P6J4-F1
#
_entry.id   AF-A0A433P6J4-F1
#
_cell.length_a   1.000
_cell.length_b   1.000
_cell.length_c   1.000
_cell.angle_alpha   90.00
_cell.angle_beta   90.00
_cell.angle_gamma   90.00
#
_symmetry.space_group_name_H-M   'P 1'
#
loop_
_entity.id
_entity.type
_entity.pdbx_description
1 polymer ?
#
loop_
_entity_poly.entity_id
_entity_poly.type
_entity_poly.pdbx_seq_one_letter_code
_entity_poly.pdbx_strand_id
1 'polypeptide(L)'
;MIPGYDAYFSFTRSKQGYSGVVTYVKHPLVPLAAEEGITGILHRTPDDDSSPSPPAPGLIGHYPPLPAAEAQTLDSEGRCVILDFGLFVLFNIYFPHSSGPDREVFKTQFNQTIARRVEVLLDAGREVVVAADVNVTHREIDHCDPKQSCKDWGLKEFGEHPARRWLEGFLAPNGRMVDLGKGVGGG
;
A
#
# COMPACT_ATOMS: atom_id res chain seq x y z
N MET A 1 21.55 -12.30 4.65
CA MET A 1 21.12 -12.73 3.29
C MET A 1 20.78 -14.20 3.34
N ILE A 2 19.65 -14.60 2.74
CA ILE A 2 19.21 -16.00 2.69
C ILE A 2 19.75 -16.60 1.38
N PRO A 3 20.51 -17.71 1.41
CA PRO A 3 21.04 -18.33 0.19
C PRO A 3 19.93 -18.65 -0.82
N GLY A 4 20.13 -18.28 -2.09
CA GLY A 4 19.16 -18.52 -3.17
C GLY A 4 18.00 -17.51 -3.25
N TYR A 5 18.07 -16.42 -2.49
CA TYR A 5 17.08 -15.34 -2.54
C TYR A 5 17.74 -13.97 -2.63
N ASP A 6 17.13 -13.11 -3.45
CA ASP A 6 17.32 -11.67 -3.37
C ASP A 6 16.29 -11.07 -2.42
N ALA A 7 16.67 -10.02 -1.70
CA ALA A 7 15.83 -9.39 -0.69
C ALA A 7 15.71 -7.89 -0.93
N TYR A 8 14.48 -7.40 -1.01
CA TYR A 8 14.14 -6.01 -1.27
C TYR A 8 13.50 -5.43 -0.02
N PHE A 9 14.14 -4.44 0.58
CA PHE A 9 13.73 -3.88 1.87
C PHE A 9 13.16 -2.48 1.70
N SER A 10 12.21 -2.16 2.55
CA SER A 10 11.86 -0.80 2.90
C SER A 10 12.09 -0.61 4.40
N PHE A 11 12.91 0.39 4.75
CA PHE A 11 13.28 0.65 6.13
C PHE A 11 12.67 1.96 6.61
N THR A 12 12.25 1.96 7.87
CA THR A 12 11.86 3.20 8.56
C THR A 12 13.01 4.20 8.60
N ARG A 13 12.68 5.47 8.37
CA ARG A 13 13.58 6.62 8.49
C ARG A 13 13.22 7.50 9.69
N SER A 14 12.04 7.30 10.28
CA SER A 14 11.52 8.13 11.37
C SER A 14 11.85 7.58 12.76
N LYS A 15 11.94 6.25 12.92
CA LYS A 15 12.13 5.62 14.24
C LYS A 15 12.84 4.29 14.13
N GLN A 16 13.93 4.08 14.89
CA GLN A 16 14.66 2.82 14.91
C GLN A 16 13.79 1.66 15.44
N GLY A 17 13.86 0.49 14.78
CA GLY A 17 13.15 -0.72 15.21
C GLY A 17 11.62 -0.68 15.04
N TYR A 18 11.11 0.24 14.22
CA TYR A 18 9.68 0.44 13.98
C TYR A 18 9.32 0.14 12.52
N SER A 19 8.26 -0.64 12.26
CA SER A 19 7.82 -0.95 10.90
C SER A 19 8.93 -1.62 10.05
N GLY A 20 8.85 -1.50 8.73
CA GLY A 20 9.75 -2.11 7.77
C GLY A 20 9.11 -3.31 7.08
N VAL A 21 9.27 -3.39 5.76
CA VAL A 21 8.81 -4.52 4.95
C VAL A 21 9.95 -5.09 4.13
N VAL A 22 9.89 -6.38 3.85
CA VAL A 22 10.84 -7.07 2.98
C VAL A 22 10.12 -8.04 2.07
N THR A 23 10.54 -8.07 0.80
CA THR A 23 10.15 -9.12 -0.14
C THR A 23 11.37 -9.94 -0.50
N TYR A 24 11.28 -11.26 -0.30
CA TYR A 24 12.28 -12.22 -0.73
C TYR A 24 11.88 -12.84 -2.06
N VAL A 25 12.75 -12.77 -3.06
CA VAL A 25 12.54 -13.33 -4.40
C VAL A 25 13.52 -14.47 -4.60
N LYS A 26 13.02 -15.67 -4.90
CA LYS A 26 13.83 -16.87 -5.10
C LYS A 26 14.49 -16.85 -6.48
N HIS A 27 15.77 -17.19 -6.56
CA HIS A 27 16.46 -17.38 -7.84
C HIS A 27 15.84 -18.52 -8.68
N PRO A 28 15.88 -18.42 -10.02
CA PRO A 28 16.53 -17.37 -10.82
C PRO A 28 15.60 -16.19 -11.17
N LEU A 29 14.46 -16.02 -10.49
CA LEU A 29 13.54 -14.93 -10.78
C LEU A 29 14.16 -13.58 -10.36
N VAL A 30 14.14 -12.60 -11.25
CA VAL A 30 14.65 -11.24 -11.00
C VAL A 30 13.58 -10.22 -11.44
N PRO A 31 13.11 -9.33 -10.55
CA PRO A 31 12.26 -8.21 -10.93
C PRO A 31 12.97 -7.30 -11.95
N LEU A 32 12.21 -6.76 -12.90
CA LEU A 32 12.68 -5.75 -13.85
C LEU A 32 12.97 -4.40 -13.18
N ALA A 33 12.21 -4.09 -12.13
CA ALA A 33 12.34 -2.87 -11.33
C ALA A 33 11.96 -3.15 -9.88
N ALA A 34 12.51 -2.36 -8.97
CA ALA A 34 12.20 -2.43 -7.54
C ALA A 34 12.22 -1.03 -6.94
N GLU A 35 11.21 -0.71 -6.14
CA GLU A 35 11.07 0.61 -5.52
C GLU A 35 10.68 0.50 -4.05
N GLU A 36 11.25 1.41 -3.27
CA GLU A 36 10.76 1.71 -1.93
C GLU A 36 9.71 2.83 -1.98
N GLY A 37 8.66 2.70 -1.18
CA GLY A 37 7.66 3.75 -0.98
C GLY A 37 6.60 3.80 -2.08
N ILE A 38 5.59 4.63 -1.83
CA ILE A 38 4.37 4.71 -2.62
C ILE A 38 4.30 5.99 -3.46
N THR A 39 5.19 6.95 -3.24
CA THR A 39 5.13 8.28 -3.89
C THR A 39 6.27 8.58 -4.86
N GLY A 40 7.30 7.73 -4.88
CA GLY A 40 8.51 7.95 -5.68
C GLY A 40 9.47 9.00 -5.12
N ILE A 41 9.09 9.72 -4.05
CA ILE A 41 9.89 10.82 -3.49
C ILE A 41 11.27 10.37 -2.99
N LEU A 42 11.39 9.11 -2.56
CA LEU A 42 12.64 8.54 -2.07
C LEU A 42 13.69 8.33 -3.17
N HIS A 43 13.27 8.36 -4.45
CA HIS A 43 14.14 8.12 -5.61
C HIS A 43 14.39 9.39 -6.42
N ARG A 44 13.88 10.56 -6.00
CA ARG A 44 14.13 11.84 -6.66
C ARG A 44 15.46 12.42 -6.24
N THR A 45 16.15 13.06 -7.18
CA THR A 45 17.28 13.95 -6.88
C THR A 45 16.77 15.33 -6.47
N PRO A 46 17.51 16.10 -5.65
CA PRO A 46 17.11 17.44 -5.22
C PRO A 46 16.77 18.41 -6.37
N ASP A 47 17.32 18.17 -7.57
CA ASP A 47 17.11 19.01 -8.75
C ASP A 47 15.83 18.64 -9.57
N ASP A 48 15.10 17.59 -9.18
CA ASP A 48 13.96 17.02 -9.92
C ASP A 48 12.61 17.53 -9.36
N ASP A 49 12.45 18.85 -9.33
CA ASP A 49 11.30 19.56 -8.75
C ASP A 49 10.12 19.70 -9.73
N SER A 50 10.20 19.10 -10.94
CA SER A 50 9.20 19.22 -12.00
C SER A 50 8.58 17.88 -12.43
N SER A 51 7.25 17.86 -12.55
CA SER A 51 6.36 16.79 -13.01
C SER A 51 6.77 16.08 -14.33
N PRO A 52 6.11 14.93 -14.65
CA PRO A 52 6.67 13.60 -14.59
C PRO A 52 7.60 13.31 -15.79
N SER A 53 8.91 13.35 -15.57
CA SER A 53 9.80 12.60 -16.45
C SER A 53 9.39 11.12 -16.42
N PRO A 54 9.57 10.34 -17.51
CA PRO A 54 9.49 8.90 -17.39
C PRO A 54 10.38 8.48 -16.21
N PRO A 55 9.92 7.54 -15.36
CA PRO A 55 10.69 7.09 -14.22
C PRO A 55 12.12 6.76 -14.69
N ALA A 56 13.12 7.19 -13.91
CA ALA A 56 14.51 6.86 -14.22
C ALA A 56 14.63 5.34 -14.47
N PRO A 57 15.55 4.89 -15.36
CA PRO A 57 15.68 3.46 -15.64
C PRO A 57 15.76 2.62 -14.36
N GLY A 58 14.88 1.62 -14.23
CA GLY A 58 14.77 0.78 -13.03
C GLY A 58 13.71 1.21 -12.01
N LEU A 59 12.99 2.30 -12.28
CA LEU A 59 11.81 2.74 -11.51
C LEU A 59 10.51 2.34 -12.22
N ILE A 60 9.49 2.02 -11.43
CA ILE A 60 8.14 1.58 -11.82
C ILE A 60 7.27 2.79 -12.19
N GLY A 61 7.43 3.91 -11.48
CA GLY A 61 6.70 5.15 -11.79
C GLY A 61 5.22 5.15 -11.40
N HIS A 62 4.43 5.89 -12.18
CA HIS A 62 2.97 6.08 -12.01
C HIS A 62 2.59 6.66 -10.64
N TYR A 63 3.39 7.61 -10.15
CA TYR A 63 3.21 8.20 -8.83
C TYR A 63 1.98 9.14 -8.79
N PRO A 64 1.18 9.08 -7.70
CA PRO A 64 0.11 10.05 -7.49
C PRO A 64 0.70 11.45 -7.26
N PRO A 65 0.04 12.52 -7.75
CA PRO A 65 0.48 13.89 -7.48
C PRO A 65 0.25 14.22 -6.00
N LEU A 66 1.32 14.51 -5.28
CA LEU A 66 1.31 14.88 -3.86
C LEU A 66 2.35 15.97 -3.59
N PRO A 67 2.10 16.90 -2.64
CA PRO A 67 3.13 17.81 -2.14
C PRO A 67 4.33 17.03 -1.59
N ALA A 68 5.54 17.52 -1.83
CA ALA A 68 6.78 16.82 -1.45
C ALA A 68 6.86 16.51 0.05
N ALA A 69 6.41 17.43 0.91
CA ALA A 69 6.39 17.22 2.36
C ALA A 69 5.46 16.05 2.76
N GLU A 70 4.25 15.99 2.20
CA GLU A 70 3.30 14.91 2.46
C GLU A 70 3.83 13.57 1.94
N ALA A 71 4.41 13.58 0.74
CA ALA A 71 5.04 12.41 0.15
C ALA A 71 6.18 11.87 1.01
N GLN A 72 7.06 12.75 1.49
CA GLN A 72 8.15 12.38 2.41
C GLN A 72 7.61 11.80 3.73
N THR A 73 6.56 12.40 4.29
CA THR A 73 5.92 11.88 5.51
C THR A 73 5.39 10.46 5.29
N LEU A 74 4.64 10.21 4.22
CA LEU A 74 4.05 8.89 3.93
C LEU A 74 5.11 7.81 3.72
N ASP A 75 6.20 8.12 3.01
CA ASP A 75 7.27 7.17 2.71
C ASP A 75 8.35 7.06 3.80
N SER A 76 8.26 7.85 4.87
CA SER A 76 9.25 7.85 5.97
C SER A 76 9.20 6.61 6.88
N GLU A 77 8.10 5.85 6.88
CA GLU A 77 7.89 4.75 7.85
C GLU A 77 8.26 3.35 7.31
N GLY A 78 8.82 3.27 6.11
CA GLY A 78 9.30 2.01 5.55
C GLY A 78 8.19 0.98 5.29
N ARG A 79 7.02 1.42 4.83
CA ARG A 79 5.78 0.63 4.82
C ARG A 79 5.51 -0.13 3.52
N CYS A 80 6.28 0.13 2.47
CA CYS A 80 5.99 -0.44 1.16
C CYS A 80 7.26 -0.70 0.36
N VAL A 81 7.33 -1.90 -0.21
CA VAL A 81 8.26 -2.23 -1.30
C VAL A 81 7.44 -2.73 -2.48
N ILE A 82 7.79 -2.27 -3.68
CA ILE A 82 7.08 -2.57 -4.92
C ILE A 82 8.06 -3.20 -5.90
N LEU A 83 7.70 -4.33 -6.50
CA LEU A 83 8.51 -5.05 -7.47
C LEU A 83 7.75 -5.19 -8.79
N ASP A 84 8.40 -4.91 -9.91
CA ASP A 84 7.85 -5.14 -11.24
C ASP A 84 8.42 -6.44 -11.83
N PHE A 85 7.59 -7.43 -12.08
CA PHE A 85 7.97 -8.71 -12.71
C PHE A 85 7.69 -8.75 -14.22
N GLY A 86 7.39 -7.59 -14.83
CA GLY A 86 6.92 -7.45 -16.21
C GLY A 86 5.45 -7.83 -16.35
N LEU A 87 5.11 -9.07 -15.99
CA LEU A 87 3.75 -9.61 -16.06
C LEU A 87 2.79 -8.92 -15.06
N PHE A 88 3.29 -8.58 -13.88
CA PHE A 88 2.52 -7.88 -12.85
C PHE A 88 3.44 -7.03 -11.97
N VAL A 89 2.84 -6.07 -11.29
CA VAL A 89 3.48 -5.24 -10.26
C VAL A 89 3.02 -5.73 -8.89
N LEU A 90 3.96 -6.18 -8.07
CA LEU A 90 3.71 -6.63 -6.70
C LEU A 90 3.92 -5.48 -5.72
N PHE A 91 2.88 -5.13 -4.98
CA PHE A 91 2.95 -4.28 -3.81
C PHE A 91 3.02 -5.17 -2.57
N ASN A 92 4.08 -5.03 -1.77
CA ASN A 92 4.16 -5.59 -0.41
C ASN A 92 4.01 -4.44 0.59
N ILE A 93 2.92 -4.43 1.36
CA ILE A 93 2.51 -3.27 2.16
C ILE A 93 2.21 -3.67 3.61
N TYR A 94 2.74 -2.88 4.55
CA TYR A 94 2.28 -2.86 5.94
C TYR A 94 1.54 -1.55 6.25
N PHE A 95 0.21 -1.59 6.17
CA PHE A 95 -0.62 -0.40 6.34
C PHE A 95 -0.52 0.17 7.76
N PRO A 96 -0.72 1.48 7.94
CA PRO A 96 -0.73 2.10 9.26
C PRO A 96 -1.83 1.56 10.17
N HIS A 97 -1.49 1.32 11.43
CA HIS A 97 -2.49 1.08 12.48
C HIS A 97 -3.09 2.40 12.98
N SER A 98 -4.40 2.39 13.25
CA SER A 98 -5.11 3.54 13.81
C SER A 98 -4.99 3.53 15.34
N SER A 99 -4.20 4.45 15.91
CA SER A 99 -3.98 4.54 17.36
C SER A 99 -4.21 5.95 17.91
N GLY A 100 -5.08 6.72 17.26
CA GLY A 100 -5.41 8.10 17.61
C GLY A 100 -5.53 9.01 16.38
N PRO A 101 -5.98 10.26 16.57
CA PRO A 101 -6.36 11.16 15.48
C PRO A 101 -5.27 11.38 14.43
N ASP A 102 -4.03 11.66 14.85
CA ASP A 102 -2.92 11.89 13.92
C ASP A 102 -2.60 10.65 13.08
N ARG A 103 -2.73 9.45 13.67
CA ARG A 103 -2.52 8.19 12.97
C ARG A 103 -3.67 7.85 12.02
N GLU A 104 -4.88 8.27 12.33
CA GLU A 104 -6.03 8.12 11.43
C GLU A 104 -5.91 9.03 10.20
N VAL A 105 -5.44 10.27 10.37
CA VAL A 105 -5.11 11.18 9.27
C VAL A 105 -4.05 10.56 8.37
N PHE A 106 -2.93 10.11 8.97
CA PHE A 106 -1.85 9.44 8.24
C PHE A 106 -2.35 8.20 7.50
N LYS A 107 -3.13 7.33 8.16
CA LYS A 107 -3.70 6.13 7.54
C LYS A 107 -4.61 6.48 6.37
N THR A 108 -5.46 7.50 6.52
CA THR A 108 -6.39 7.92 5.47
C THR A 108 -5.64 8.40 4.24
N GLN A 109 -4.62 9.25 4.42
CA GLN A 109 -3.76 9.72 3.33
C GLN A 109 -2.98 8.57 2.68
N PHE A 110 -2.43 7.65 3.48
CA PHE A 110 -1.71 6.47 2.98
C PHE A 110 -2.63 5.57 2.14
N ASN A 111 -3.83 5.28 2.62
CA ASN A 111 -4.86 4.51 1.93
C ASN A 111 -5.24 5.11 0.58
N GLN A 112 -5.50 6.43 0.56
CA GLN A 112 -5.85 7.15 -0.66
C GLN A 112 -4.71 7.15 -1.67
N THR A 113 -3.47 7.32 -1.20
CA THR A 113 -2.27 7.33 -2.04
C THR A 113 -2.04 5.97 -2.70
N ILE A 114 -2.18 4.87 -1.94
CA ILE A 114 -2.13 3.51 -2.50
C ILE A 114 -3.23 3.30 -3.53
N ALA A 115 -4.48 3.59 -3.20
CA ALA A 115 -5.60 3.41 -4.11
C ALA A 115 -5.35 4.15 -5.44
N ARG A 116 -4.91 5.41 -5.35
CA ARG A 116 -4.63 6.20 -6.54
C ARG A 116 -3.47 5.64 -7.37
N ARG A 117 -2.40 5.20 -6.72
CA ARG A 117 -1.25 4.61 -7.44
C ARG A 117 -1.62 3.31 -8.16
N VAL A 118 -2.40 2.46 -7.49
CA VAL A 118 -2.92 1.23 -8.08
C VAL A 118 -3.81 1.56 -9.28
N GLU A 119 -4.74 2.51 -9.16
CA GLU A 119 -5.59 2.95 -10.28
C GLU A 119 -4.78 3.41 -11.48
N VAL A 120 -3.77 4.26 -11.30
CA VAL A 120 -2.94 4.78 -12.40
C VAL A 120 -2.17 3.65 -13.10
N LEU A 121 -1.69 2.64 -12.36
CA LEU A 121 -1.05 1.46 -12.94
C LEU A 121 -2.04 0.60 -13.74
N LEU A 122 -3.24 0.36 -13.18
CA LEU A 122 -4.29 -0.37 -13.87
C LEU A 122 -4.77 0.35 -15.14
N ASP A 123 -4.85 1.69 -15.12
CA ASP A 123 -5.19 2.52 -16.28
C ASP A 123 -4.10 2.49 -17.35
N ALA A 124 -2.84 2.29 -16.94
CA ALA A 124 -1.73 2.04 -17.84
C ALA A 124 -1.69 0.58 -18.38
N GLY A 125 -2.71 -0.23 -18.08
CA GLY A 125 -2.82 -1.61 -18.54
C GLY A 125 -1.89 -2.59 -17.81
N ARG A 126 -1.39 -2.22 -16.62
CA ARG A 126 -0.58 -3.12 -15.79
C ARG A 126 -1.49 -4.01 -14.94
N GLU A 127 -1.06 -5.24 -14.71
CA GLU A 127 -1.64 -6.11 -13.69
C GLU A 127 -1.00 -5.82 -12.32
N VAL A 128 -1.81 -5.73 -11.27
CA VAL A 128 -1.36 -5.34 -9.93
C VAL A 128 -1.75 -6.40 -8.90
N VAL A 129 -0.78 -6.83 -8.10
CA VAL A 129 -0.98 -7.71 -6.94
C VAL A 129 -0.64 -6.93 -5.68
N VAL A 130 -1.57 -6.89 -4.72
CA VAL A 130 -1.34 -6.28 -3.41
C VAL A 130 -1.31 -7.37 -2.35
N ALA A 131 -0.12 -7.65 -1.81
CA ALA A 131 0.07 -8.50 -0.65
C ALA A 131 0.30 -7.59 0.56
N ALA A 132 -0.65 -7.60 1.50
CA ALA A 132 -0.61 -6.61 2.57
C ALA A 132 -1.24 -7.08 3.87
N ASP A 133 -0.72 -6.53 4.98
CA ASP A 133 -1.51 -6.35 6.20
C ASP A 133 -2.16 -4.97 6.12
N VAL A 134 -3.47 -4.97 5.85
CA VAL A 134 -4.28 -3.75 5.64
C VAL A 134 -4.65 -3.07 6.97
N ASN A 135 -4.42 -3.73 8.11
CA ASN A 135 -4.73 -3.21 9.44
C ASN A 135 -6.20 -2.76 9.57
N VAL A 136 -7.14 -3.46 8.92
CA VAL A 136 -8.58 -3.20 8.99
C VAL A 136 -9.36 -4.50 8.83
N THR A 137 -10.43 -4.66 9.61
CA THR A 137 -11.43 -5.72 9.43
C THR A 137 -12.53 -5.21 8.51
N HIS A 138 -12.72 -5.88 7.37
CA HIS A 138 -13.56 -5.37 6.27
C HIS A 138 -15.05 -5.44 6.59
N ARG A 139 -15.55 -6.62 6.98
CA ARG A 139 -16.96 -6.88 7.31
C ARG A 139 -17.09 -7.41 8.72
N GLU A 140 -18.31 -7.39 9.26
CA GLU A 140 -18.59 -7.86 10.62
C GLU A 140 -18.13 -9.31 10.87
N ILE A 141 -18.27 -10.18 9.86
CA ILE A 141 -17.83 -11.58 9.91
C ILE A 141 -16.31 -11.73 10.09
N ASP A 142 -15.52 -10.71 9.75
CA ASP A 142 -14.07 -10.70 9.89
C ASP A 142 -13.62 -10.23 11.29
N HIS A 143 -14.57 -9.89 12.18
CA HIS A 143 -14.30 -9.36 13.51
C HIS A 143 -14.97 -10.20 14.61
N CYS A 144 -14.26 -10.46 15.71
CA CYS A 144 -14.77 -11.32 16.78
C CYS A 144 -15.94 -10.71 17.57
N ASP A 145 -15.94 -9.38 17.78
CA ASP A 145 -17.06 -8.64 18.39
C ASP A 145 -17.33 -7.32 17.64
N PRO A 146 -18.07 -7.36 16.51
CA PRO A 146 -18.32 -6.17 15.69
C PRO A 146 -19.13 -5.10 16.44
N LYS A 147 -20.01 -5.51 17.37
CA LYS A 147 -20.84 -4.59 18.15
C LYS A 147 -20.01 -3.77 19.13
N GLN A 148 -19.04 -4.40 19.80
CA GLN A 148 -18.12 -3.66 20.66
C GLN A 148 -17.24 -2.72 19.84
N SER A 149 -16.74 -3.16 18.68
CA SER A 149 -15.99 -2.28 17.77
C SER A 149 -16.79 -1.03 17.37
N CYS A 150 -18.08 -1.15 17.05
CA CYS A 150 -18.92 0.02 16.78
C CYS A 150 -19.00 0.98 17.97
N LYS A 151 -19.12 0.47 19.20
CA LYS A 151 -19.14 1.31 20.41
C LYS A 151 -17.83 2.03 20.63
N ASP A 152 -16.70 1.32 20.49
CA ASP A 152 -15.36 1.88 20.69
C ASP A 152 -15.08 3.04 19.72
N TRP A 153 -15.63 2.94 18.50
CA TRP A 153 -15.49 3.93 17.45
C TRP A 153 -16.68 4.92 17.35
N GLY A 154 -17.69 4.80 18.22
CA GLY A 154 -18.89 5.64 18.18
C GLY A 154 -19.72 5.53 16.89
N LEU A 155 -19.70 4.37 16.24
CA LEU A 155 -20.36 4.09 14.95
C LEU A 155 -21.76 3.50 15.16
N LYS A 156 -22.67 3.80 14.24
CA LYS A 156 -24.00 3.15 14.18
C LYS A 156 -23.91 1.82 13.46
N GLU A 157 -23.16 1.79 12.36
CA GLU A 157 -22.97 0.60 11.54
C GLU A 157 -21.47 0.28 11.42
N PHE A 158 -21.12 -1.01 11.39
CA PHE A 158 -19.73 -1.44 11.33
C PHE A 158 -19.01 -0.87 10.11
N GLY A 159 -19.67 -0.79 8.96
CA GLY A 159 -19.12 -0.25 7.72
C GLY A 159 -18.77 1.25 7.76
N GLU A 160 -19.28 2.03 8.73
CA GLU A 160 -19.07 3.49 8.78
C GLU A 160 -17.63 3.90 9.08
N HIS A 161 -16.78 3.00 9.59
CA HIS A 161 -15.38 3.33 9.86
C HIS A 161 -14.67 3.78 8.56
N PRO A 162 -13.94 4.91 8.51
CA PRO A 162 -13.34 5.43 7.28
C PRO A 162 -12.45 4.42 6.54
N ALA A 163 -11.63 3.66 7.26
CA ALA A 163 -10.78 2.63 6.64
C ALA A 163 -11.59 1.45 6.05
N ARG A 164 -12.78 1.15 6.58
CA ARG A 164 -13.67 0.11 6.04
C ARG A 164 -14.36 0.59 4.77
N ARG A 165 -14.85 1.85 4.76
CA ARG A 165 -15.38 2.49 3.55
C ARG A 165 -14.36 2.56 2.43
N TRP A 166 -13.12 2.92 2.76
CA TRP A 166 -12.03 2.89 1.79
C TRP A 166 -11.82 1.48 1.23
N LEU A 167 -11.73 0.46 2.09
CA LEU A 167 -11.51 -0.91 1.62
C LEU A 167 -12.68 -1.44 0.78
N GLU A 168 -13.92 -1.11 1.16
CA GLU A 168 -15.13 -1.43 0.40
C GLU A 168 -15.14 -0.78 -0.99
N GLY A 169 -14.60 0.43 -1.15
CA GLY A 169 -14.45 1.10 -2.45
C GLY A 169 -13.20 0.67 -3.23
N PHE A 170 -12.19 0.13 -2.57
CA PHE A 170 -10.99 -0.41 -3.21
C PHE A 170 -11.25 -1.78 -3.85
N LEU A 171 -12.10 -2.58 -3.21
CA LEU A 171 -12.42 -3.95 -3.61
C LEU A 171 -13.69 -4.06 -4.47
N ALA A 172 -13.72 -5.03 -5.38
CA ALA A 172 -14.91 -5.40 -6.14
C ALA A 172 -16.06 -5.83 -5.20
N PRO A 173 -17.32 -5.52 -5.54
CA PRO A 173 -17.78 -4.98 -6.82
C PRO A 173 -17.71 -3.45 -6.95
N ASN A 174 -17.41 -2.71 -5.88
CA ASN A 174 -17.42 -1.24 -5.92
C ASN A 174 -16.11 -0.66 -6.48
N GLY A 175 -15.01 -1.36 -6.24
CA GLY A 175 -13.68 -1.08 -6.76
C GLY A 175 -13.23 -2.10 -7.81
N ARG A 176 -11.97 -1.96 -8.25
CA ARG A 176 -11.37 -2.80 -9.30
C ARG A 176 -10.55 -3.97 -8.74
N MET A 177 -10.14 -3.91 -7.48
CA MET A 177 -9.29 -4.94 -6.89
C MET A 177 -10.14 -6.12 -6.41
N VAL A 178 -9.67 -7.34 -6.61
CA VAL A 178 -10.39 -8.54 -6.15
C VAL A 178 -9.73 -9.06 -4.88
N ASP A 179 -10.53 -9.28 -3.84
CA ASP A 179 -10.07 -9.95 -2.61
C ASP A 179 -9.96 -11.46 -2.86
N LEU A 180 -8.73 -11.98 -2.89
CA LEU A 180 -8.44 -13.40 -3.08
C LEU A 180 -8.48 -14.20 -1.77
N GLY A 181 -8.50 -13.54 -0.61
CA GLY A 181 -8.53 -14.19 0.71
C GLY A 181 -9.94 -14.60 1.13
N LYS A 182 -10.96 -13.89 0.63
CA LYS A 182 -12.35 -14.31 0.75
C LYS A 182 -12.66 -15.25 -0.40
N GLY A 183 -12.72 -16.55 -0.09
CA GLY A 183 -13.15 -17.55 -1.06
C GLY A 183 -14.42 -17.09 -1.76
N VAL A 184 -14.47 -17.23 -3.09
CA VAL A 184 -15.62 -16.85 -3.91
C VAL A 184 -16.82 -17.65 -3.40
N GLY A 185 -17.61 -17.04 -2.51
CA GLY A 185 -18.88 -17.56 -2.08
C GLY A 185 -19.80 -17.53 -3.29
N GLY A 186 -19.85 -18.63 -4.02
CA GLY A 186 -20.79 -18.82 -5.12
C GLY A 186 -22.19 -18.52 -4.63
N GLY A 187 -22.80 -17.49 -5.20
CA GLY A 187 -24.25 -17.33 -5.25
C GLY A 187 -24.83 -18.23 -6.32
#